data_AF-A0A1F2Y379-F1
#
_entry.id   AF-A0A1F2Y379-F1
#
_cell.length_a   1.000
_cell.length_b   1.000
_cell.length_c   1.000
_cell.angle_alpha   90.00
_cell.angle_beta   90.00
_cell.angle_gamma   90.00
#
_symmetry.space_group_name_H-M   'P 1'
#
loop_
_entity.id
_entity.type
_entity.pdbx_description
1 polymer ?
#
loop_
_entity_poly.entity_id
_entity_poly.type
_entity_poly.pdbx_seq_one_letter_code
_entity_poly.pdbx_strand_id
1 'polypeptide(L)' 'ADHANLVRTSRAAQLQLEAAQRLRAEGRLERLPVPLREAAELRLRHPANSLRELAARSDPAASKAAMHRRLRRLEELAGT' A
#
# COMPACT_ATOMS: atom_id res chain seq x y z
N ALA A 1 -15.03 16.99 -12.35
CA ALA A 1 -13.65 16.49 -12.21
C ALA A 1 -13.47 15.58 -10.98
N ASP A 2 -14.23 15.81 -9.90
CA ASP A 2 -13.99 15.15 -8.61
C ASP A 2 -14.37 13.67 -8.58
N HIS A 3 -15.43 13.26 -9.28
CA HIS A 3 -15.86 11.86 -9.32
C HIS A 3 -14.80 10.93 -9.94
N ALA A 4 -14.15 11.36 -11.04
CA ALA A 4 -13.11 10.57 -11.69
C ALA A 4 -11.84 10.43 -10.84
N ASN A 5 -11.52 11.41 -9.99
CA ASN A 5 -10.41 11.32 -9.05
C ASN A 5 -10.71 10.36 -7.89
N LEU A 6 -11.95 10.38 -7.39
CA LEU A 6 -12.40 9.47 -6.34
C LEU A 6 -12.41 8.02 -6.83
N VAL A 7 -12.97 7.75 -8.02
CA VAL A 7 -12.98 6.40 -8.62
C VAL A 7 -11.57 5.87 -8.86
N ARG A 8 -10.67 6.70 -9.42
CA ARG A 8 -9.26 6.29 -9.61
C ARG A 8 -8.54 6.01 -8.30
N THR A 9 -8.79 6.83 -7.28
CA THR A 9 -8.18 6.64 -5.95
C THR A 9 -8.71 5.39 -5.26
N SER A 10 -10.02 5.12 -5.38
CA SER A 10 -10.66 3.91 -4.85
C SER A 10 -10.07 2.66 -5.51
N ARG A 11 -9.94 2.65 -6.84
CA ARG A 11 -9.35 1.53 -7.57
C ARG A 11 -7.89 1.30 -7.18
N ALA A 12 -7.09 2.35 -7.08
CA ALA A 12 -5.70 2.24 -6.64
C ALA A 12 -5.58 1.68 -5.22
N ALA A 13 -6.43 2.13 -4.30
CA ALA A 13 -6.47 1.61 -2.93
C ALA A 13 -6.81 0.12 -2.89
N GLN A 14 -7.72 -0.33 -3.76
CA GLN A 14 -8.10 -1.73 -3.87
C GLN A 14 -6.96 -2.60 -4.43
N LEU A 15 -6.30 -2.18 -5.51
CA LEU A 15 -5.13 -2.91 -6.06
C LEU A 15 -4.00 -3.04 -5.03
N GLN A 16 -3.77 -2.00 -4.24
CA GLN A 16 -2.77 -2.01 -3.16
C GLN A 16 -3.12 -3.00 -2.06
N LEU A 17 -4.40 -3.11 -1.72
CA LEU A 17 -4.89 -4.07 -0.74
C LEU A 17 -4.76 -5.51 -1.27
N GLU A 18 -5.17 -5.74 -2.52
CA GLU A 18 -5.06 -7.04 -3.19
C GLU A 18 -3.60 -7.51 -3.27
N ALA A 19 -2.68 -6.61 -3.67
CA ALA A 19 -1.25 -6.88 -3.70
C ALA A 19 -0.71 -7.31 -2.31
N ALA A 20 -1.06 -6.57 -1.26
CA ALA A 20 -0.63 -6.88 0.10
C ALA A 20 -1.22 -8.21 0.60
N GLN A 21 -2.48 -8.50 0.29
CA GLN A 21 -3.14 -9.76 0.64
C GLN A 21 -2.49 -10.95 -0.07
N ARG A 22 -2.18 -10.81 -1.36
CA ARG A 22 -1.52 -11.85 -2.16
C ARG A 22 -0.13 -12.15 -1.63
N LEU A 23 0.69 -11.13 -1.41
CA LEU A 23 2.05 -11.29 -0.87
C LEU A 23 2.04 -11.96 0.52
N ARG A 24 1.04 -11.66 1.36
CA ARG A 24 0.85 -12.33 2.65
C ARG A 24 0.43 -13.80 2.48
N ALA A 25 -0.53 -14.08 1.61
CA ALA A 25 -1.01 -15.44 1.36
C ALA A 25 0.09 -16.34 0.78
N GLU A 26 1.00 -15.78 -0.03
CA GLU A 26 2.17 -16.46 -0.58
C GLU A 26 3.34 -16.61 0.42
N GLY A 27 3.22 -16.10 1.66
CA GLY A 27 4.30 -16.11 2.66
C GLY A 27 5.56 -15.31 2.24
N ARG A 28 5.39 -14.39 1.29
CA ARG A 28 6.47 -13.55 0.75
C ARG A 28 6.62 -12.27 1.53
N LEU A 29 5.56 -11.84 2.23
CA LEU A 29 5.50 -10.56 2.91
C LEU A 29 6.59 -10.41 3.98
N GLU A 30 6.82 -11.47 4.76
CA GLU A 30 7.79 -11.52 5.86
C GLU A 30 9.23 -11.35 5.37
N ARG A 31 9.50 -11.76 4.12
CA ARG A 31 10.82 -11.71 3.46
C ARG A 31 11.10 -10.38 2.78
N LEU A 32 10.11 -9.48 2.70
CA LEU A 32 10.31 -8.18 2.09
C LEU A 32 11.17 -7.27 2.98
N PRO A 33 11.92 -6.32 2.38
CA PRO A 33 12.54 -5.24 3.13
C PRO A 33 11.54 -4.55 4.07
N VAL A 34 12.00 -4.19 5.27
CA VAL A 34 11.17 -3.60 6.34
C VAL A 34 10.21 -2.52 5.84
N PRO A 35 10.63 -1.54 5.00
CA PRO A 35 9.72 -0.48 4.54
C PRO A 35 8.57 -0.98 3.65
N LEU A 36 8.78 -2.07 2.90
CA LEU A 36 7.74 -2.67 2.06
C LEU A 36 6.78 -3.52 2.89
N ARG A 37 7.33 -4.29 3.83
CA ARG A 37 6.54 -5.07 4.78
C ARG A 37 5.62 -4.17 5.60
N GLU A 38 6.17 -3.11 6.19
CA GLU A 38 5.41 -2.13 6.96
C GLU A 38 4.31 -1.46 6.11
N ALA A 39 4.61 -1.07 4.86
CA ALA A 39 3.62 -0.48 3.97
C ALA A 39 2.45 -1.44 3.68
N ALA A 40 2.75 -2.72 3.46
CA ALA A 40 1.73 -3.74 3.25
C ALA A 40 0.88 -3.96 4.51
N GLU A 41 1.51 -4.08 5.67
CA GLU A 41 0.83 -4.24 6.96
C GLU A 41 -0.08 -3.05 7.27
N LEU A 42 0.40 -1.82 7.04
CA LEU A 42 -0.41 -0.61 7.20
C LEU A 42 -1.60 -0.59 6.25
N ARG A 43 -1.41 -0.98 4.98
CA ARG A 43 -2.52 -1.09 4.01
C ARG A 43 -3.54 -2.15 4.42
N LEU A 44 -3.09 -3.32 4.89
CA LEU A 44 -3.95 -4.40 5.38
C LEU A 44 -4.76 -3.98 6.62
N ARG A 45 -4.13 -3.27 7.56
CA ARG A 45 -4.77 -2.77 8.79
C ARG A 45 -5.70 -1.59 8.54
N HIS A 46 -5.39 -0.77 7.54
CA HIS A 46 -6.10 0.49 7.27
C HIS A 46 -6.46 0.63 5.78
N PRO A 47 -7.35 -0.24 5.25
CA PRO A 47 -7.63 -0.32 3.81
C PRO A 47 -8.21 0.97 3.23
N ALA A 48 -8.95 1.73 4.02
CA ALA A 48 -9.59 2.99 3.62
C ALA A 48 -8.70 4.23 3.80
N ASN A 49 -7.53 4.11 4.46
CA ASN A 49 -6.67 5.26 4.67
C ASN A 49 -6.01 5.71 3.36
N SER A 50 -5.93 7.03 3.21
CA SER A 50 -5.18 7.69 2.15
C SER A 50 -3.68 7.43 2.29
N LEU A 51 -2.94 7.64 1.21
CA LEU A 51 -1.47 7.54 1.21
C LEU A 51 -0.81 8.46 2.25
N ARG A 52 -1.41 9.62 2.56
CA ARG A 52 -0.89 10.53 3.60
C ARG A 52 -1.07 9.93 4.99
N GLU A 53 -2.26 9.41 5.28
CA GLU A 53 -2.55 8.81 6.58
C GLU A 53 -1.70 7.56 6.82
N LEU A 54 -1.51 6.72 5.79
CA LEU A 54 -0.61 5.57 5.90
C LEU A 54 0.83 6.01 6.13
N ALA A 55 1.31 7.03 5.41
CA ALA A 55 2.67 7.55 5.57
C ALA A 55 2.91 8.16 6.96
N ALA A 56 1.91 8.82 7.54
CA ALA A 56 1.98 9.36 8.90
C ALA A 56 1.98 8.27 9.98
N ARG A 57 1.54 7.05 9.65
CA ARG A 57 1.52 5.89 10.57
C ARG A 57 2.78 5.02 10.49
N SER A 58 3.67 5.25 9.52
CA SER A 58 4.95 4.52 9.46
C SER A 58 5.94 5.06 10.48
N ASP A 59 6.93 4.24 10.83
CA ASP A 59 8.01 4.63 11.73
C ASP A 59 9.40 4.39 11.09
N PRO A 60 10.17 5.46 10.76
CA PRO A 60 9.79 6.86 10.89
C PRO A 60 8.66 7.26 9.92
N ALA A 61 7.96 8.36 10.25
CA ALA A 61 6.91 8.91 9.39
C ALA A 61 7.45 9.18 7.99
N ALA A 62 6.82 8.58 6.99
CA ALA A 62 7.21 8.72 5.61
C ALA A 62 6.50 9.92 4.95
N SER A 63 7.00 10.34 3.79
CA SER A 63 6.23 11.21 2.91
C SER A 63 5.17 10.42 2.14
N LYS A 64 4.09 11.10 1.71
CA LYS A 64 3.09 10.53 0.78
C LYS A 64 3.74 9.86 -0.44
N ALA A 65 4.78 10.49 -1.00
CA ALA A 65 5.48 9.99 -2.18
C ALA A 65 6.28 8.71 -1.88
N ALA A 66 6.92 8.63 -0.71
CA ALA A 66 7.63 7.43 -0.28
C ALA A 66 6.66 6.26 -0.06
N MET A 67 5.54 6.49 0.63
CA MET A 67 4.50 5.48 0.82
C MET A 67 3.90 5.01 -0.52
N HIS A 68 3.65 5.94 -1.44
CA HIS A 68 3.20 5.58 -2.79
C HIS A 68 4.16 4.64 -3.50
N ARG A 69 5.47 4.95 -3.52
CA ARG A 69 6.49 4.08 -4.15
C ARG A 69 6.55 2.70 -3.50
N ARG A 70 6.45 2.64 -2.16
CA ARG A 70 6.43 1.36 -1.43
C ARG A 70 5.25 0.51 -1.86
N LEU A 71 4.04 1.07 -1.89
CA LEU A 71 2.82 0.34 -2.29
C LEU A 71 2.84 -0.05 -3.77
N ARG A 72 3.33 0.82 -4.67
CA ARG A 72 3.56 0.48 -6.08
C ARG A 72 4.53 -0.68 -6.25
N ARG A 73 5.57 -0.73 -5.43
CA ARG A 73 6.50 -1.87 -5.45
C ARG A 73 5.83 -3.16 -4.99
N LEU A 74 4.87 -3.11 -4.07
CA LEU A 74 4.08 -4.29 -3.70
C LEU A 74 3.20 -4.76 -4.86
N GLU A 75 2.51 -3.84 -5.55
CA GLU A 75 1.73 -4.14 -6.76
C GLU A 75 2.60 -4.88 -7.80
N GLU A 76 3.80 -4.36 -8.10
CA GLU A 76 4.77 -4.99 -9.02
C GLU A 76 5.21 -6.39 -8.55
N LEU A 77 5.49 -6.57 -7.26
CA LEU A 77 5.93 -7.86 -6.70
C LEU A 77 4.80 -8.90 -6.66
N ALA A 78 3.56 -8.45 -6.51
CA ALA A 78 2.35 -9.27 -6.53
C ALA A 78 1.89 -9.59 -7.96
N GLY A 79 2.31 -8.81 -8.96
CA GLY A 79 1.84 -8.96 -10.34
C GLY A 79 0.37 -8.53 -10.51
N THR A 80 -0.01 -7.44 -9.83
CA THR A 80 -1.35 -6.81 -9.85
C THR A 80 -1.30 -5.41 -10.43
#